data_AF-A0A0F8YR09-F1
#
_entry.id   AF-A0A0F8YR09-F1
#
_cell.length_a   1.000
_cell.length_b   1.000
_cell.length_c   1.000
_cell.angle_alpha   90.00
_cell.angle_beta   90.00
_cell.angle_gamma   90.00
#
_symmetry.space_group_name_H-M   'P 1'
#
loop_
_entity.id
_entity.type
_entity.pdbx_description
1 polymer ?
#
loop_
_entity_poly.entity_id
_entity_poly.type
_entity_poly.pdbx_seq_one_letter_code
_entity_poly.pdbx_strand_id
1 'polypeptide(L)' 'MTERCKGRILQWAYPCPYKAIRDGYCKIHHPDAVKRRSQKSDARYKEQAAEWDVKYVRLNFDKCAGD' A
#
# COMPACT_ATOMS: atom_id res chain seq x y z
N MET A 1 -27.36 -19.35 0.15
CA MET A 1 -27.26 -17.88 0.25
C MET A 1 -25.80 -17.51 0.04
N THR A 2 -25.44 -16.68 -0.94
CA THR A 2 -24.04 -16.25 -1.11
C THR A 2 -23.66 -15.31 0.02
N GLU A 3 -22.71 -15.70 0.86
CA GLU A 3 -22.25 -14.89 1.98
C GLU A 3 -21.67 -13.55 1.51
N ARG A 4 -21.90 -12.49 2.28
CA ARG A 4 -21.28 -11.17 2.03
C ARG A 4 -19.84 -11.17 2.55
N CYS A 5 -19.01 -10.29 1.98
CA CYS A 5 -17.64 -10.10 2.43
C CYS A 5 -17.59 -9.61 3.89
N LYS A 6 -16.78 -10.28 4.73
CA LYS A 6 -16.52 -9.94 6.13
C LYS A 6 -15.69 -8.66 6.33
N GLY A 7 -15.02 -8.21 5.28
CA GLY A 7 -14.22 -6.97 5.29
C GLY A 7 -15.05 -5.70 5.43
N ARG A 8 -14.39 -4.61 5.85
CA ARG A 8 -14.98 -3.26 5.93
C ARG A 8 -14.25 -2.33 4.98
N ILE A 9 -14.98 -1.37 4.39
CA ILE A 9 -14.37 -0.30 3.61
C ILE A 9 -13.76 0.70 4.59
N LEU A 10 -12.45 0.95 4.49
CA LEU A 10 -11.76 1.84 5.43
C LEU A 10 -12.17 3.32 5.27
N GLN A 11 -11.91 4.06 6.34
CA GLN A 11 -12.40 5.38 6.78
C GLN A 11 -13.79 5.40 7.44
N TRP A 12 -14.75 4.57 7.05
CA TRP A 12 -16.14 4.72 7.51
C TRP A 12 -16.75 3.49 8.20
N ALA A 13 -15.95 2.46 8.50
CA ALA A 13 -16.34 1.23 9.21
C ALA A 13 -17.54 0.45 8.61
N TYR A 14 -18.05 0.84 7.44
CA TYR A 14 -19.18 0.20 6.78
C TYR A 14 -18.83 -1.21 6.28
N PRO A 15 -19.78 -2.17 6.36
CA PRO A 15 -19.59 -3.51 5.83
C PRO A 15 -19.40 -3.45 4.32
N CYS A 16 -18.47 -4.24 3.81
CA CYS A 16 -18.22 -4.37 2.39
C CYS A 16 -19.49 -4.87 1.66
N PRO A 17 -19.98 -4.16 0.63
CA PRO A 17 -21.19 -4.55 -0.10
C PRO A 17 -20.94 -5.73 -1.06
N TYR A 18 -19.68 -6.07 -1.32
CA TYR A 18 -19.32 -7.13 -2.27
C TYR A 18 -19.57 -8.53 -1.72
N LYS A 19 -19.89 -9.47 -2.61
CA LYS A 19 -20.01 -10.89 -2.27
C LYS A 19 -18.66 -11.46 -1.82
N ALA A 20 -18.71 -12.40 -0.87
CA ALA A 20 -17.55 -13.22 -0.55
C ALA A 20 -17.23 -14.14 -1.74
N ILE A 21 -15.95 -14.21 -2.09
CA ILE A 21 -15.45 -15.04 -3.19
C ILE A 21 -14.58 -16.18 -2.62
N ARG A 22 -13.84 -15.90 -1.54
CA ARG A 22 -12.99 -16.89 -0.87
C ARG A 22 -12.87 -16.60 0.62
N ASP A 23 -12.97 -17.62 1.47
CA ASP A 23 -12.78 -17.52 2.93
C ASP A 23 -13.68 -16.48 3.64
N GLY A 24 -14.84 -16.16 3.04
CA GLY A 24 -15.73 -15.11 3.52
C GLY A 24 -15.30 -13.68 3.14
N TYR A 25 -14.33 -13.51 2.25
CA TYR A 25 -13.81 -12.20 1.80
C TYR A 25 -13.96 -11.99 0.29
N CYS A 26 -14.05 -10.73 -0.15
CA CYS A 26 -13.95 -10.38 -1.56
C CYS A 26 -12.48 -10.29 -2.02
N LYS A 27 -12.26 -10.16 -3.34
CA LYS A 27 -10.92 -10.04 -3.95
C LYS A 27 -10.05 -8.90 -3.40
N ILE A 28 -10.67 -7.89 -2.78
CA ILE A 28 -10.00 -6.72 -2.22
C ILE A 28 -9.64 -6.94 -0.76
N HIS A 29 -10.60 -7.37 0.06
CA HIS A 29 -10.44 -7.50 1.52
C HIS A 29 -9.84 -8.83 1.96
N HIS A 30 -9.64 -9.78 1.05
CA HIS A 30 -8.97 -11.03 1.39
C HIS A 30 -7.58 -10.76 2.00
N PRO A 31 -7.19 -11.41 3.12
CA PRO A 31 -5.90 -11.21 3.78
C PRO A 31 -4.69 -11.27 2.81
N ASP A 32 -4.62 -12.26 1.94
CA ASP A 32 -3.57 -12.35 0.91
C ASP A 32 -3.52 -11.14 -0.03
N ALA A 33 -4.67 -10.60 -0.42
CA ALA A 33 -4.75 -9.42 -1.28
C ALA A 33 -4.28 -8.17 -0.52
N VAL A 34 -4.63 -8.05 0.75
CA VAL A 34 -4.14 -6.99 1.64
C VAL A 34 -2.62 -7.09 1.80
N LYS A 35 -2.10 -8.27 2.12
CA LYS A 35 -0.66 -8.54 2.27
C LYS A 35 0.12 -8.19 1.00
N ARG A 36 -0.34 -8.63 -0.17
CA ARG A 36 0.28 -8.28 -1.46
C ARG A 36 0.29 -6.79 -1.73
N ARG A 37 -0.82 -6.07 -1.43
CA ARG A 37 -0.86 -4.61 -1.59
C ARG A 37 0.10 -3.90 -0.62
N SER A 38 0.17 -4.36 0.62
CA SER A 38 1.13 -3.82 1.61
C SER A 38 2.56 -4.01 1.11
N GLN A 39 2.93 -5.23 0.71
CA GLN A 39 4.27 -5.52 0.19
C GLN A 39 4.62 -4.69 -1.05
N LYS A 40 3.67 -4.49 -1.97
CA LYS A 40 3.86 -3.63 -3.14
C LYS A 40 4.02 -2.15 -2.75
N SER A 41 3.25 -1.69 -1.77
CA SER A 41 3.37 -0.34 -1.22
C SER A 41 4.74 -0.14 -0.57
N ASP A 42 5.17 -1.08 0.26
CA ASP A 42 6.46 -1.04 0.96
C ASP A 42 7.62 -1.06 -0.04
N ALA A 43 7.56 -1.90 -1.08
CA ALA A 43 8.55 -1.92 -2.15
C ALA A 43 8.63 -0.57 -2.88
N ARG A 44 7.48 -0.01 -3.29
CA ARG A 44 7.42 1.30 -3.94
C ARG A 44 7.91 2.43 -3.03
N TYR A 45 7.68 2.33 -1.72
CA TYR A 45 8.17 3.31 -0.76
C TYR A 45 9.68 3.22 -0.58
N LYS A 46 10.25 2.01 -0.55
CA LYS A 46 11.72 1.81 -0.51
C LYS A 46 12.41 2.34 -1.76
N GLU A 47 11.85 2.08 -2.94
CA GLU A 47 12.36 2.62 -4.20
C GLU A 47 12.35 4.16 -4.20
N GLN A 48 11.23 4.75 -3.79
CA GLN A 48 11.14 6.20 -3.64
C GLN A 48 12.15 6.70 -2.61
N ALA A 49 12.24 6.10 -1.42
CA ALA A 49 13.16 6.52 -0.37
C ALA A 49 14.62 6.54 -0.87
N ALA A 50 15.03 5.54 -1.66
CA ALA A 50 16.35 5.53 -2.31
C ALA A 50 16.52 6.69 -3.32
N GLU A 51 15.49 7.01 -4.10
CA GLU A 51 15.51 8.17 -5.01
C GLU A 51 15.60 9.50 -4.25
N TRP A 52 14.85 9.65 -3.15
CA TRP A 52 14.90 10.83 -2.28
C TRP A 52 16.26 10.99 -1.62
N ASP A 53 16.88 9.89 -1.17
CA ASP A 53 18.20 9.90 -0.54
C ASP A 53 19.29 10.32 -1.54
N VAL A 54 19.29 9.76 -2.75
CA VAL A 54 20.20 10.18 -3.84
C VAL A 54 20.04 11.66 -4.17
N LYS A 55 18.80 12.16 -4.27
CA LYS A 55 18.53 13.59 -4.50
C LYS A 55 19.01 14.46 -3.35
N TYR A 56 18.81 14.04 -2.09
CA TYR A 56 19.22 14.79 -0.92
C TYR A 56 20.74 14.85 -0.78
N VAL A 57 21.44 13.74 -1.04
CA VAL A 57 22.91 13.67 -1.09
C VAL A 57 23.46 14.55 -2.23
N ARG A 58 22.87 14.50 -3.43
CA ARG A 58 23.27 15.34 -4.57
C ARG A 58 23.12 16.83 -4.26
N LEU A 59 21.97 17.24 -3.73
CA LEU A 59 21.69 18.64 -3.37
C LEU A 59 22.63 19.16 -2.27
N ASN A 60 23.02 18.31 -1.31
CA ASN A 60 23.96 18.71 -0.27
C ASN A 60 25.42 18.73 -0.75
N PHE A 61 25.80 17.84 -1.67
CA PHE A 61 27.12 17.91 -2.31
C PHE A 61 27.27 19.21 -3.12
N ASP A 62 26.29 19.55 -3.96
CA ASP A 62 26.33 20.76 -4.78
C ASP A 62 26.32 22.05 -3.92
N LYS A 63 25.71 22.03 -2.73
CA LYS A 63 25.79 23.15 -1.76
C LYS A 63 27.15 23.30 -1.08
N CYS A 64 27.93 22.23 -0.96
CA CYS A 64 29.28 22.25 -0.37
C CYS A 64 30.40 22.37 -1.42
N ALA A 65 30.09 22.12 -2.70
CA ALA A 65 31.02 22.19 -3.83
C ALA A 65 30.86 23.48 -4.66
N GLY A 66 30.05 24.43 -4.21
CA GLY A 66 29.96 25.76 -4.82
C GLY A 66 31.10 26.67 -4.33
N ASP A 67 32.06 26.92 -5.22
CA ASP A 67 33.01 28.04 -5.17
C ASP A 67 32.30 29.40 -5.39
#